data_AF-A0AAW0GTS2-F1
#
_entry.id   AF-A0AAW0GTS2-F1
#
_cell.length_a   1.000
_cell.length_b   1.000
_cell.length_c   1.000
_cell.angle_alpha   90.00
_cell.angle_beta   90.00
_cell.angle_gamma   90.00
#
_symmetry.space_group_name_H-M   'P 1'
#
loop_
_entity.id
_entity.type
_entity.pdbx_description
1 polymer ?
#
loop_
_entity_poly.entity_id
_entity_poly.type
_entity_poly.pdbx_seq_one_letter_code
_entity_poly.pdbx_strand_id
1 'polypeptide(L)'
;MPSITFTEQADQDCHRHPVYRLYSLLPSSEQHLRNMSDATSGLSFDESTRKELETFMDNERAQARVHSSIHQMTSMCWDKCVTGTPSTSFSRSESSCLANCVDRFLDTSLFLVNQVERQRQQFTQSS
;
A
#
# COMPACT_ATOMS: atom_id res chain seq x y z
N MET A 1 9.34 0.20 -45.14
CA MET A 1 9.27 -0.63 -43.91
C MET A 1 9.27 0.34 -42.74
N PRO A 2 8.12 0.60 -42.10
CA PRO A 2 8.02 1.68 -41.14
C PRO A 2 8.52 1.23 -39.77
N SER A 3 9.37 2.07 -39.18
CA SER A 3 9.87 1.99 -37.82
C SER A 3 8.70 2.11 -36.84
N ILE A 4 8.52 1.12 -35.97
CA ILE A 4 7.52 1.18 -34.90
C ILE A 4 8.23 1.73 -33.66
N THR A 5 7.92 2.97 -33.31
CA THR A 5 8.19 3.60 -32.02
C THR A 5 7.40 2.87 -30.93
N PHE A 6 8.05 1.92 -30.26
CA PHE A 6 7.45 0.97 -29.32
C PHE A 6 7.26 1.53 -27.89
N THR A 7 7.72 2.74 -27.60
CA THR A 7 7.78 3.26 -26.22
C THR A 7 6.56 4.08 -25.78
N GLU A 8 5.64 4.43 -26.69
CA GLU A 8 4.45 5.22 -26.32
C GLU A 8 3.17 4.37 -26.17
N GLN A 9 3.15 3.17 -26.76
CA GLN A 9 1.94 2.32 -26.76
C GLN A 9 1.82 1.42 -25.52
N ALA A 10 2.95 0.96 -24.95
CA ALA A 10 2.95 0.07 -23.79
C ALA A 10 2.52 0.78 -22.49
N ASP A 11 2.85 2.07 -22.37
CA ASP A 11 2.41 2.93 -21.25
C ASP A 11 0.90 3.16 -21.33
N GLN A 12 0.39 3.41 -22.54
CA GLN A 12 -1.04 3.57 -22.80
C GLN A 12 -1.85 2.30 -22.49
N ASP A 13 -1.32 1.10 -22.76
CA ASP A 13 -2.00 -0.17 -22.48
C ASP A 13 -2.03 -0.53 -20.99
N CYS A 14 -1.01 -0.16 -20.21
CA CYS A 14 -1.02 -0.32 -18.75
C CYS A 14 -2.12 0.56 -18.11
N HIS A 15 -2.26 1.81 -18.60
CA HIS A 15 -3.30 2.73 -18.16
C HIS A 15 -4.71 2.36 -18.68
N ARG A 16 -4.81 1.63 -19.79
CA ARG A 16 -6.09 1.17 -20.36
C ARG A 16 -6.54 -0.18 -19.80
N HIS A 17 -5.71 -0.84 -19.01
CA HIS A 17 -6.07 -2.10 -18.37
C HIS A 17 -7.20 -1.86 -17.35
N PRO A 18 -8.31 -2.63 -17.41
CA PRO A 18 -9.45 -2.44 -16.51
C PRO A 18 -9.05 -2.57 -15.04
N VAL A 19 -7.99 -3.33 -14.74
CA VAL A 19 -7.42 -3.48 -13.40
C VAL A 19 -6.83 -2.17 -12.87
N TYR A 20 -6.06 -1.40 -13.66
CA TYR A 20 -5.48 -0.11 -13.23
C TYR A 20 -6.55 0.98 -13.06
N ARG A 21 -7.59 0.94 -13.91
CA ARG A 21 -8.73 1.87 -13.83
C ARG A 21 -9.64 1.57 -12.64
N LEU A 22 -9.89 0.29 -12.32
CA LEU A 22 -10.54 -0.12 -11.07
C LEU A 22 -9.69 0.26 -9.86
N TYR A 23 -8.36 0.18 -9.98
CA TYR A 23 -7.43 0.47 -8.90
C TYR A 23 -7.33 1.96 -8.55
N SER A 24 -7.38 2.85 -9.55
CA SER A 24 -7.44 4.31 -9.37
C SER A 24 -8.81 4.82 -8.91
N LEU A 25 -9.85 3.98 -9.01
CA LEU A 25 -11.21 4.25 -8.51
C LEU A 25 -11.49 3.58 -7.17
N LEU A 26 -10.59 2.72 -6.66
CA LEU A 26 -10.68 2.20 -5.30
C LEU A 26 -10.34 3.35 -4.35
N PRO A 27 -11.22 3.68 -3.38
CA PRO A 27 -10.84 4.59 -2.31
C PRO A 27 -9.59 4.02 -1.65
N SER A 28 -8.60 4.86 -1.35
CA SER A 28 -7.53 4.44 -0.45
C SER A 28 -8.19 3.80 0.76
N SER A 29 -7.70 2.63 1.17
CA SER A 29 -8.38 1.78 2.14
C SER A 29 -8.74 2.55 3.43
N GLU A 30 -7.92 3.54 3.82
CA GLU A 30 -8.21 4.48 4.91
C GLU A 30 -9.44 5.38 4.71
N GLN A 31 -9.75 5.82 3.48
CA GLN A 31 -10.92 6.66 3.17
C GLN A 31 -12.23 5.86 3.25
N HIS A 32 -12.23 4.60 2.79
CA HIS A 32 -13.40 3.74 2.90
C HIS A 32 -13.76 3.48 4.36
N LEU A 33 -12.76 3.25 5.21
CA LEU A 33 -12.95 3.00 6.64
C LEU A 33 -13.40 4.24 7.42
N ARG A 34 -12.95 5.43 7.01
CA ARG A 34 -13.47 6.72 7.52
C ARG A 34 -14.95 6.90 7.17
N ASN A 35 -15.32 6.61 5.92
CA ASN A 35 -16.72 6.68 5.47
C ASN A 35 -17.61 5.64 6.18
N MET A 36 -17.09 4.44 6.45
CA MET A 36 -17.82 3.42 7.21
C MET A 36 -18.03 3.83 8.68
N SER A 37 -17.06 4.51 9.30
CA SER A 37 -17.24 5.03 10.67
C SER A 37 -18.26 6.18 10.71
N ASP A 38 -18.31 7.03 9.69
CA ASP A 38 -19.33 8.07 9.59
C ASP A 38 -20.73 7.48 9.34
N ALA A 39 -20.83 6.42 8.53
CA ALA A 39 -22.09 5.73 8.27
C ALA A 39 -22.66 5.01 9.51
N THR A 40 -21.81 4.53 10.42
CA THR A 40 -22.24 3.83 11.65
C THR A 40 -22.53 4.79 12.81
N SER A 41 -22.03 6.03 12.75
CA SER A 41 -22.27 7.06 13.77
C SER A 41 -23.74 7.51 13.87
N GLY A 42 -24.52 7.33 12.81
CA GLY A 42 -25.96 7.65 12.77
C GLY A 42 -26.89 6.51 13.22
N LEU A 43 -26.34 5.35 13.57
CA LEU A 43 -27.10 4.15 13.91
C LEU A 43 -27.07 3.91 15.43
N SER A 44 -28.25 3.73 16.03
CA SER A 44 -28.37 3.42 17.46
C SER A 44 -28.14 1.92 17.69
N PHE A 45 -26.92 1.56 18.05
CA PHE A 45 -26.56 0.20 18.48
C PHE A 45 -26.55 0.09 20.00
N ASP A 46 -26.89 -1.11 20.52
CA ASP A 46 -26.62 -1.48 21.92
C ASP A 46 -25.12 -1.55 22.21
N GLU A 47 -24.75 -1.54 23.49
CA GLU A 47 -23.35 -1.47 23.93
C GLU A 47 -22.52 -2.67 23.42
N SER A 48 -23.09 -3.88 23.43
CA SER A 48 -22.42 -5.08 22.92
C SER A 48 -22.14 -4.98 21.43
N THR A 49 -23.15 -4.62 20.62
CA THR A 49 -23.00 -4.45 19.18
C THR A 49 -21.99 -3.35 18.83
N ARG A 50 -21.94 -2.25 19.60
CA ARG A 50 -20.96 -1.18 19.37
C ARG A 50 -19.52 -1.66 19.57
N LYS A 51 -19.27 -2.42 20.64
CA LYS A 51 -17.95 -2.96 20.95
C LYS A 51 -17.48 -3.99 19.92
N GLU A 52 -18.40 -4.85 19.44
CA GLU A 52 -18.10 -5.79 18.36
C GLU A 52 -17.79 -5.06 17.05
N LEU A 53 -18.57 -4.03 16.73
CA LEU A 53 -18.36 -3.19 15.55
C LEU A 53 -17.01 -2.47 15.62
N GLU A 54 -16.65 -1.87 16.75
CA GLU A 54 -15.34 -1.23 16.95
C GLU A 54 -14.19 -2.21 16.68
N THR A 55 -14.29 -3.42 17.25
CA THR A 55 -13.29 -4.48 17.02
C THR A 55 -13.21 -4.86 15.54
N PHE A 56 -14.36 -4.99 14.88
CA PHE A 56 -14.42 -5.27 13.45
C PHE A 56 -13.76 -4.15 12.65
N MET A 57 -14.10 -2.88 12.92
CA MET A 57 -13.53 -1.73 12.24
C MET A 57 -12.02 -1.64 12.40
N ASP A 58 -11.49 -1.93 13.59
CA ASP A 58 -10.05 -1.90 13.84
C ASP A 58 -9.31 -3.03 13.12
N ASN A 59 -9.91 -4.21 13.02
CA ASN A 59 -9.37 -5.31 12.21
C ASN A 59 -9.35 -4.95 10.72
N GLU A 60 -10.45 -4.39 10.19
CA GLU A 60 -10.52 -3.95 8.79
C GLU A 60 -9.53 -2.81 8.52
N ARG A 61 -9.33 -1.89 9.47
CA ARG A 61 -8.28 -0.85 9.42
C ARG A 61 -6.88 -1.43 9.35
N ALA A 62 -6.60 -2.45 10.15
CA ALA A 62 -5.31 -3.11 10.11
C ALA A 62 -5.07 -3.77 8.75
N GLN A 63 -6.05 -4.50 8.21
CA GLN A 63 -5.95 -5.14 6.89
C GLN A 63 -5.77 -4.11 5.78
N ALA A 64 -6.58 -3.06 5.78
CA ALA A 64 -6.50 -1.93 4.86
C ALA A 64 -5.10 -1.30 4.80
N ARG A 65 -4.47 -1.08 5.95
CA ARG A 65 -3.10 -0.54 6.03
C ARG A 65 -2.09 -1.51 5.45
N VAL A 66 -2.21 -2.82 5.73
CA VAL A 66 -1.33 -3.85 5.14
C VAL A 66 -1.45 -3.85 3.62
N HIS A 67 -2.66 -3.82 3.06
CA HIS A 67 -2.86 -3.74 1.62
C HIS A 67 -2.21 -2.50 1.02
N SER A 68 -2.41 -1.33 1.62
CA SER A 68 -1.78 -0.08 1.16
C SER A 68 -0.25 -0.19 1.15
N SER A 69 0.34 -0.78 2.19
CA SER A 69 1.79 -1.01 2.27
C SER A 69 2.28 -1.98 1.18
N ILE A 70 1.56 -3.08 0.93
CA ILE A 70 1.87 -4.02 -0.16
C ILE A 70 1.89 -3.28 -1.50
N HIS A 71 0.90 -2.43 -1.76
CA HIS A 71 0.82 -1.67 -3.01
C HIS A 71 1.95 -0.66 -3.16
N GLN A 72 2.29 0.06 -2.08
CA GLN A 72 3.42 0.98 -2.06
C GLN A 72 4.73 0.26 -2.36
N MET A 73 5.00 -0.87 -1.69
CA MET A 73 6.20 -1.67 -1.89
C MET A 73 6.24 -2.25 -3.30
N THR A 74 5.10 -2.73 -3.81
CA THR A 74 4.99 -3.28 -5.16
C THR A 74 5.35 -2.23 -6.20
N SER A 75 4.74 -1.04 -6.16
CA SER A 75 5.06 0.04 -7.11
C SER A 75 6.52 0.44 -7.02
N MET A 76 7.02 0.72 -5.81
CA MET A 76 8.40 1.18 -5.61
C MET A 76 9.42 0.15 -6.08
N CYS A 77 9.24 -1.12 -5.70
CA CYS A 77 10.20 -2.17 -6.03
C CYS A 77 10.10 -2.57 -7.49
N TRP A 78 8.92 -2.45 -8.12
CA TRP A 78 8.78 -2.61 -9.56
C TRP A 78 9.65 -1.59 -10.30
N ASP A 79 9.48 -0.30 -10.02
CA ASP A 79 10.22 0.78 -10.68
C ASP A 79 11.75 0.66 -10.50
N LYS A 80 12.19 0.08 -9.38
CA LYS A 80 13.63 -0.09 -9.07
C LYS A 80 14.23 -1.34 -9.69
N CYS A 81 13.48 -2.44 -9.74
CA CYS A 81 14.03 -3.75 -10.05
C CYS A 81 13.68 -4.24 -11.46
N VAL A 82 12.57 -3.78 -12.04
CA VAL A 82 12.07 -4.21 -13.35
C VAL A 82 12.31 -3.10 -14.36
N THR A 83 13.45 -3.18 -15.07
CA THR A 83 13.95 -2.11 -15.96
C THR A 83 13.53 -2.27 -17.42
N GLY A 84 12.80 -3.33 -17.74
CA GLY A 84 12.25 -3.60 -19.05
C GLY A 84 11.04 -4.52 -18.95
N THR A 85 10.50 -4.98 -20.07
CA THR A 85 9.39 -5.93 -20.06
C THR A 85 9.89 -7.28 -19.57
N PRO A 86 9.42 -7.79 -18.41
CA PRO A 86 9.79 -9.11 -17.95
C PRO A 86 9.28 -10.19 -18.91
N SER A 87 9.98 -11.32 -18.95
CA SER A 87 9.54 -12.50 -19.69
C SER A 87 8.38 -13.20 -18.94
N THR A 88 8.08 -14.45 -19.26
CA THR A 88 7.08 -15.25 -18.54
C THR A 88 7.42 -15.46 -17.05
N SER A 89 8.65 -15.18 -16.65
CA SER A 89 9.13 -15.18 -15.28
C SER A 89 10.19 -14.10 -15.06
N PHE A 90 10.41 -13.72 -13.80
CA PHE A 90 11.53 -12.87 -13.42
C PHE A 90 12.85 -13.62 -13.60
N SER A 91 13.85 -12.89 -14.11
CA SER A 91 15.24 -13.33 -14.06
C SER A 91 15.72 -13.50 -12.63
N ARG A 92 16.86 -14.17 -12.44
CA ARG A 92 17.47 -14.34 -11.11
C ARG A 92 17.84 -13.00 -10.47
N SER A 93 18.30 -12.05 -11.26
CA SER A 93 18.65 -10.70 -10.81
C SER A 93 17.42 -9.90 -10.39
N GLU A 94 16.33 -9.93 -11.17
CA GLU A 94 15.08 -9.25 -10.82
C GLU A 94 14.47 -9.84 -9.55
N SER A 95 14.40 -11.18 -9.45
CA SER A 95 13.87 -11.87 -8.27
C SER A 95 14.68 -11.52 -7.01
N SER A 96 16.01 -11.51 -7.11
CA SER A 96 16.88 -11.12 -5.99
C SER A 96 16.74 -9.64 -5.65
N CYS A 97 16.62 -8.76 -6.64
CA CYS A 97 16.39 -7.34 -6.41
C CYS A 97 15.07 -7.09 -5.67
N LEU A 98 13.97 -7.72 -6.10
CA LEU A 98 12.65 -7.55 -5.50
C LEU A 98 12.65 -7.99 -4.03
N ALA A 99 13.24 -9.14 -3.71
CA ALA A 99 13.39 -9.60 -2.33
C ALA A 99 14.17 -8.59 -1.47
N ASN A 100 15.35 -8.16 -1.94
CA ASN A 100 16.16 -7.19 -1.23
C ASN A 100 15.46 -5.82 -1.09
N CYS A 101 14.72 -5.37 -2.11
CA CYS A 101 14.01 -4.10 -2.09
C CYS A 101 12.96 -4.07 -0.97
N VAL A 102 12.16 -5.14 -0.88
CA VAL A 102 11.15 -5.30 0.17
C VAL A 102 11.80 -5.32 1.56
N ASP A 103 12.85 -6.14 1.75
CA ASP A 103 13.54 -6.23 3.04
C ASP A 103 14.12 -4.88 3.48
N ARG A 104 14.80 -4.17 2.57
CA ARG A 104 15.37 -2.84 2.85
C ARG A 104 14.31 -1.80 3.16
N PHE A 105 13.16 -1.85 2.50
CA PHE A 105 12.04 -0.95 2.80
C PHE A 105 11.52 -1.18 4.22
N LEU A 106 11.29 -2.44 4.59
CA LEU A 106 10.80 -2.79 5.93
C LEU A 106 11.81 -2.43 7.02
N ASP A 107 13.09 -2.76 6.82
CA ASP A 107 14.17 -2.43 7.77
C ASP A 107 14.27 -0.92 8.01
N THR A 108 14.25 -0.13 6.93
CA THR A 108 14.34 1.34 7.02
C THR A 108 13.09 1.92 7.68
N SER A 109 11.91 1.43 7.32
CA SER A 109 10.65 1.89 7.90
C SER A 109 10.60 1.63 9.41
N LEU A 110 11.00 0.43 9.85
CA LEU A 110 11.05 0.08 11.27
C LEU A 110 12.11 0.91 12.01
N PHE A 111 13.28 1.14 11.40
CA PHE A 111 14.31 1.99 11.98
C PHE A 111 13.80 3.43 12.21
N LEU A 112 13.11 4.01 11.23
CA LEU A 112 12.53 5.35 11.32
C LEU A 112 11.45 5.43 12.41
N VAL A 113 10.52 4.47 12.45
CA VAL A 113 9.49 4.42 13.49
C VAL A 113 10.12 4.34 14.87
N ASN A 114 11.09 3.43 15.08
CA ASN A 114 11.79 3.32 16.36
C ASN A 114 12.51 4.61 16.77
N GLN A 115 13.08 5.34 15.80
CA GLN A 115 13.74 6.61 16.07
C GLN A 115 12.73 7.69 16.48
N VAL A 116 11.58 7.75 15.81
CA VAL A 116 10.49 8.67 16.16
C VAL A 116 9.98 8.37 17.57
N GLU A 117 9.74 7.10 17.90
CA GLU A 117 9.29 6.71 19.24
C GLU A 117 10.30 7.07 20.34
N ARG A 118 11.60 6.86 20.10
CA ARG A 118 12.65 7.30 21.01
C ARG A 118 12.64 8.82 21.22
N GLN A 119 12.45 9.60 20.16
CA GLN A 119 12.35 11.07 20.28
C GLN A 119 11.10 11.48 21.06
N ARG A 120 9.94 10.87 20.80
CA ARG A 120 8.70 11.14 21.55
C ARG A 120 8.89 10.91 23.05
N GLN A 121 9.54 9.82 23.44
CA GLN A 121 9.82 9.53 24.85
C GLN A 121 10.74 10.57 25.52
N GLN A 122 11.68 11.15 24.77
CA GLN A 122 12.56 12.22 25.28
C GLN A 122 11.78 13.52 25.53
N PHE A 123 10.87 13.89 24.63
CA PHE A 123 10.01 15.05 24.80
C PHE A 123 9.04 14.91 25.98
N THR A 124 8.45 13.72 26.18
CA THR A 124 7.53 13.49 27.31
C THR A 124 8.22 13.49 28.68
N GLN A 125 9.53 13.20 28.75
CA GLN A 125 10.31 13.21 30.00
C GLN A 125 10.88 14.59 30.37
N SER A 126 10.82 15.56 29.47
CA SER A 126 11.34 16.92 29.67
C SER A 126 10.26 17.96 29.96
N SER A 127 9.01 17.53 30.20
CA SER A 127 7.88 18.32 30.70
C SER A 127 7.46 17.90 32.11
#